data_AF-A0A957N2T1-F1
#
_entry.id   AF-A0A957N2T1-F1
#
_cell.length_a   1.000
_cell.length_b   1.000
_cell.length_c   1.000
_cell.angle_alpha   90.00
_cell.angle_beta   90.00
_cell.angle_gamma   90.00
#
_symmetry.space_group_name_H-M   'P 1'
#
loop_
_entity.id
_entity.type
_entity.pdbx_description
1 polymer ?
#
loop_
_entity_poly.entity_id
_entity_poly.type
_entity_poly.pdbx_seq_one_letter_code
_entity_poly.pdbx_strand_id
1 'polypeptide(L)'
;MPDPTMSDQPEKPAWTPDDAGDAFAARVLRGVVGGHDGMTPRAAATSAHGTRRGLTLDAYVDGVLRSDRTVLARAITLVESNAPAHLDDAQELLRRLLPHTGHAMRIGITGVPGA
;
A
#
# COMPACT_ATOMS: atom_id res chain seq x y z
N MET A 1 -28.52 -25.24 -24.60
CA MET A 1 -28.97 -26.25 -23.61
C MET A 1 -27.80 -26.52 -22.68
N PRO A 2 -27.78 -25.97 -21.46
CA PRO A 2 -26.76 -26.35 -20.48
C PRO A 2 -27.13 -27.70 -19.83
N ASP A 3 -26.12 -28.51 -19.54
CA ASP A 3 -26.20 -29.85 -18.93
C ASP A 3 -26.70 -29.75 -17.47
N PRO A 4 -27.74 -30.52 -17.06
CA PRO A 4 -28.39 -30.38 -15.76
C PRO A 4 -27.69 -31.09 -14.57
N THR A 5 -26.43 -31.54 -14.70
CA THR A 5 -25.80 -32.43 -13.70
C THR A 5 -24.61 -31.85 -12.90
N MET A 6 -24.48 -30.52 -12.78
CA MET A 6 -23.44 -29.93 -11.91
C MET A 6 -24.02 -29.30 -10.64
N SER A 7 -23.80 -29.96 -9.50
CA SER A 7 -24.22 -29.56 -8.15
C SER A 7 -23.49 -28.33 -7.60
N ASP A 8 -24.20 -27.52 -6.80
CA ASP A 8 -23.80 -26.20 -6.29
C ASP A 8 -22.93 -26.24 -5.01
N GLN A 9 -22.13 -27.29 -4.83
CA GLN A 9 -21.36 -27.51 -3.60
C GLN A 9 -19.91 -26.99 -3.74
N PRO A 10 -19.32 -26.39 -2.69
CA PRO A 10 -17.95 -25.89 -2.72
C PRO A 10 -16.94 -27.04 -2.78
N GLU A 11 -16.08 -27.03 -3.79
CA GLU A 11 -15.10 -28.10 -4.06
C GLU A 11 -13.71 -27.79 -3.50
N LYS A 12 -12.89 -28.82 -3.29
CA LYS A 12 -11.47 -28.64 -2.91
C LYS A 12 -10.65 -28.20 -4.14
N PRO A 13 -9.65 -27.31 -3.97
CA PRO A 13 -8.77 -26.92 -5.08
C PRO A 13 -8.02 -28.12 -5.68
N ALA A 14 -7.81 -28.10 -7.00
CA ALA A 14 -7.14 -29.18 -7.74
C ALA A 14 -5.68 -29.46 -7.33
N TRP A 15 -5.04 -28.54 -6.58
CA TRP A 15 -3.70 -28.71 -6.04
C TRP A 15 -3.68 -29.34 -4.64
N THR A 16 -4.84 -29.68 -4.08
CA THR A 16 -4.96 -30.31 -2.76
C THR A 16 -4.38 -31.73 -2.82
N PRO A 17 -3.39 -32.08 -1.98
CA PRO A 17 -2.84 -33.43 -1.92
C PRO A 17 -3.90 -34.48 -1.59
N ASP A 18 -3.76 -35.70 -2.12
CA ASP A 18 -4.75 -36.78 -1.95
C ASP A 18 -4.91 -37.24 -0.48
N ASP A 19 -3.91 -36.99 0.37
CA ASP A 19 -3.89 -37.32 1.81
C ASP A 19 -4.30 -36.14 2.70
N ALA A 20 -4.70 -35.01 2.12
CA ALA A 20 -5.17 -33.85 2.85
C ALA A 20 -6.57 -34.13 3.43
N GLY A 21 -6.59 -34.56 4.69
CA GLY A 21 -7.81 -34.66 5.51
C GLY A 21 -8.53 -33.32 5.69
N ASP A 22 -9.34 -33.17 6.73
CA ASP A 22 -10.16 -31.97 6.95
C ASP A 22 -9.37 -30.72 7.39
N ALA A 23 -8.04 -30.81 7.49
CA ALA A 23 -7.16 -29.74 7.95
C ALA A 23 -6.98 -28.57 6.95
N PHE A 24 -7.42 -28.74 5.69
CA PHE A 24 -7.34 -27.68 4.69
C PHE A 24 -8.66 -26.90 4.59
N ALA A 25 -8.61 -25.63 4.99
CA ALA A 25 -9.78 -24.76 5.08
C ALA A 25 -10.19 -24.07 3.76
N ALA A 26 -9.37 -24.16 2.71
CA ALA A 26 -9.64 -23.49 1.44
C ALA A 26 -10.64 -24.28 0.57
N ARG A 27 -11.59 -23.57 -0.06
CA ARG A 27 -12.56 -24.14 -1.01
C ARG A 27 -12.66 -23.27 -2.24
N VAL A 28 -12.89 -23.90 -3.40
CA VAL A 28 -13.17 -23.22 -4.67
C VAL A 28 -14.68 -23.01 -4.76
N LEU A 29 -15.08 -21.76 -4.88
CA LEU A 29 -16.47 -21.36 -5.14
C LEU A 29 -16.64 -21.05 -6.63
N ARG A 30 -17.85 -21.28 -7.16
CA ARG A 30 -18.18 -20.89 -8.54
C ARG A 30 -18.04 -19.37 -8.69
N GLY A 31 -17.46 -18.93 -9.82
CA GLY A 31 -17.31 -17.50 -10.11
C GLY A 31 -18.64 -16.76 -10.13
N VAL A 32 -18.70 -15.60 -9.49
CA VAL A 32 -19.87 -14.71 -9.51
C VAL A 32 -19.92 -14.02 -10.88
N VAL A 33 -21.11 -13.88 -11.48
CA VAL A 33 -21.27 -13.12 -12.73
C VAL A 33 -21.13 -11.62 -12.44
N GLY A 34 -19.89 -11.13 -12.45
CA GLY A 34 -19.50 -9.73 -12.38
C GLY A 34 -18.38 -9.47 -13.38
N GLY A 35 -18.34 -8.29 -14.00
CA GLY A 35 -17.39 -7.98 -15.07
C GLY A 35 -15.94 -8.09 -14.59
N HIS A 36 -15.15 -8.97 -15.23
CA HIS A 36 -13.70 -9.24 -15.10
C HIS A 36 -13.08 -9.45 -13.69
N ASP A 37 -13.60 -8.89 -12.60
CA ASP A 37 -13.02 -8.95 -11.24
C ASP A 37 -14.04 -9.31 -10.13
N GLY A 38 -15.28 -9.65 -10.51
CA GLY A 38 -16.33 -10.00 -9.54
C GLY A 38 -16.88 -8.81 -8.76
N MET A 39 -16.51 -7.57 -9.09
CA MET A 39 -17.14 -6.38 -8.52
C MET A 39 -18.32 -5.95 -9.40
N THR A 40 -19.54 -5.99 -8.85
CA THR A 40 -20.63 -5.19 -9.42
C THR A 40 -20.19 -3.72 -9.39
N PRO A 41 -20.34 -2.94 -10.46
CA PRO A 41 -19.99 -1.52 -10.44
C PRO A 41 -20.91 -0.82 -9.45
N ARG A 42 -20.47 -0.73 -8.19
CA ARG A 42 -21.08 0.16 -7.22
C ARG A 42 -20.87 1.54 -7.81
N ALA A 43 -21.97 2.28 -8.06
CA ALA A 43 -21.91 3.64 -8.53
C ALA A 43 -20.82 4.35 -7.74
N ALA A 44 -19.72 4.69 -8.40
CA ALA A 44 -18.55 5.22 -7.76
C ALA A 44 -19.03 6.49 -7.05
N ALA A 45 -19.11 6.46 -5.73
CA ALA A 45 -19.24 7.68 -4.96
C ALA A 45 -18.01 8.48 -5.36
N THR A 46 -18.22 9.48 -6.21
CA THR A 46 -17.20 10.45 -6.60
C THR A 46 -16.92 11.26 -5.34
N SER A 47 -16.13 10.68 -4.43
CA SER A 47 -15.37 11.46 -3.47
C SER A 47 -14.52 12.33 -4.35
N ALA A 48 -14.97 13.57 -4.58
CA ALA A 48 -14.19 14.59 -5.23
C ALA A 48 -12.83 14.53 -4.53
N HIS A 49 -11.81 14.07 -5.25
CA HIS A 49 -10.47 13.99 -4.74
C HIS A 49 -10.03 15.43 -4.59
N GLY A 50 -10.42 16.04 -3.46
CA GLY A 50 -10.17 17.44 -3.17
C GLY A 50 -8.71 17.65 -3.45
N THR A 51 -8.41 18.53 -4.40
CA THR A 51 -7.04 18.79 -4.86
C THR A 51 -6.21 19.05 -3.61
N ARG A 52 -5.39 18.06 -3.21
CA ARG A 52 -4.62 18.19 -1.98
C ARG A 52 -3.63 19.30 -2.26
N ARG A 53 -3.90 20.48 -1.70
CA ARG A 53 -2.97 21.61 -1.77
C ARG A 53 -1.59 21.13 -1.31
N GLY A 54 -0.57 21.52 -2.06
CA GLY A 54 0.82 21.29 -1.68
C GLY A 54 1.06 21.90 -0.30
N LEU A 55 1.86 21.21 0.53
CA LEU A 55 2.34 21.81 1.78
C LEU A 55 3.41 22.84 1.43
N THR A 56 3.44 23.92 2.19
CA THR A 56 4.57 24.85 2.13
C THR A 56 5.79 24.22 2.79
N LEU A 57 6.97 24.72 2.45
CA LEU A 57 8.23 24.30 3.06
C LEU A 57 8.21 24.44 4.60
N ASP A 58 7.65 25.54 5.11
CA ASP A 58 7.50 25.75 6.56
C ASP A 58 6.59 24.71 7.20
N ALA A 59 5.49 24.34 6.54
CA ALA A 59 4.59 23.32 7.04
C ALA A 59 5.25 21.94 7.06
N TYR A 60 6.15 21.65 6.12
CA TYR A 60 6.98 20.45 6.17
C TYR A 60 7.91 20.45 7.39
N VAL A 61 8.64 21.54 7.61
CA VAL A 61 9.59 21.64 8.72
C VAL A 61 8.89 21.52 10.07
N ASP A 62 7.82 22.28 10.30
CA ASP A 62 7.08 22.24 11.56
C ASP A 62 6.45 20.86 11.80
N GLY A 63 5.83 20.27 10.77
CA GLY A 63 5.22 18.95 10.89
C GLY A 63 6.24 17.85 11.22
N VAL A 64 7.43 17.87 10.59
CA VAL A 64 8.50 16.91 10.92
C VAL A 64 9.00 17.10 12.35
N LEU A 65 9.27 18.34 12.78
CA LEU A 65 9.75 18.61 14.15
C LEU A 65 8.72 18.25 15.21
N ARG A 66 7.43 18.35 14.90
CA ARG A 66 6.32 17.92 15.76
C ARG A 66 6.02 16.42 15.69
N SER A 67 6.81 15.64 14.95
CA SER A 67 6.59 14.19 14.74
C SER A 67 5.23 13.84 14.11
N ASP A 68 4.69 14.72 13.25
CA ASP A 68 3.51 14.42 12.44
C ASP A 68 3.87 13.38 11.37
N ARG A 69 3.34 12.16 11.53
CA ARG A 69 3.64 11.02 10.64
C ARG A 69 3.20 11.25 9.20
N THR A 70 2.09 11.97 8.98
CA THR A 70 1.59 12.24 7.63
C THR A 70 2.48 13.25 6.92
N VAL A 71 2.91 14.30 7.62
CA VAL A 71 3.87 15.27 7.06
C VAL A 71 5.23 14.61 6.84
N LEU A 72 5.70 13.78 7.78
CA LEU A 72 6.95 13.04 7.64
C LEU A 72 6.94 12.15 6.39
N ALA A 73 5.87 11.38 6.16
CA ALA A 73 5.76 10.54 4.97
C ALA A 73 5.84 11.37 3.68
N ARG A 74 5.15 12.52 3.63
CA ARG A 74 5.20 13.42 2.47
C ARG A 74 6.58 14.06 2.28
N ALA A 75 7.28 14.41 3.37
CA ALA A 75 8.64 14.92 3.34
C ALA A 75 9.62 13.89 2.78
N ILE A 76 9.50 12.61 3.20
CA ILE A 76 10.28 11.51 2.62
C ILE A 76 10.04 11.42 1.12
N THR A 77 8.77 11.40 0.69
CA THR A 77 8.41 11.37 -0.74
C THR A 77 8.98 12.58 -1.51
N LEU A 78 8.96 13.78 -0.91
CA LEU A 78 9.54 14.98 -1.53
C LEU A 78 11.05 14.80 -1.75
N VAL A 79 11.77 14.27 -0.74
CA VAL A 79 13.22 14.06 -0.79
C VAL A 79 13.61 12.91 -1.74
N GLU A 80 12.80 11.87 -1.85
CA GLU A 80 13.03 10.72 -2.75
C GLU A 80 12.64 11.01 -4.21
N SER A 81 11.95 12.12 -4.47
CA SER A 81 11.47 12.46 -5.80
C SER A 81 12.60 12.90 -6.74
N ASN A 82 12.57 12.36 -7.98
CA ASN A 82 13.48 12.77 -9.06
C ASN A 82 12.94 13.92 -9.94
N ALA A 83 11.74 14.46 -9.66
CA ALA A 83 11.20 15.58 -10.42
C ALA A 83 12.04 16.86 -10.19
N PRO A 84 12.51 17.57 -11.25
CA PRO A 84 13.34 18.77 -11.09
C PRO A 84 12.70 19.85 -10.22
N ALA A 85 11.38 19.99 -10.28
CA ALA A 85 10.61 20.95 -9.49
C ALA A 85 10.66 20.71 -7.97
N HIS A 86 11.06 19.52 -7.52
CA HIS A 86 11.12 19.18 -6.09
C HIS A 86 12.52 19.33 -5.50
N LEU A 87 13.57 19.48 -6.33
CA LEU A 87 14.96 19.41 -5.86
C LEU A 87 15.30 20.56 -4.92
N ASP A 88 14.94 21.80 -5.28
CA ASP A 88 15.25 22.98 -4.47
C ASP A 88 14.53 22.93 -3.10
N ASP A 89 13.24 22.60 -3.11
CA ASP A 89 12.45 22.47 -1.88
C ASP A 89 12.98 21.33 -0.99
N ALA A 90 13.38 20.19 -1.58
CA ALA A 90 13.94 19.06 -0.84
C ALA A 90 15.28 19.42 -0.18
N GLN A 91 16.17 20.10 -0.90
CA GLN A 91 17.46 20.54 -0.38
C GLN A 91 17.29 21.52 0.77
N GLU A 92 16.41 22.51 0.62
CA GLU A 92 16.15 23.49 1.67
C GLU A 92 15.47 22.85 2.89
N LEU A 93 14.55 21.91 2.68
CA LEU A 93 13.93 21.14 3.76
C LEU A 93 14.99 20.39 4.58
N LEU A 94 15.89 19.67 3.90
CA LEU A 94 17.00 18.97 4.56
C LEU A 94 17.90 19.96 5.31
N ARG A 95 18.29 21.07 4.68
CA ARG A 95 19.14 22.10 5.32
C ARG A 95 18.55 22.61 6.63
N ARG A 96 17.23 22.83 6.68
CA ARG A 96 16.52 23.28 7.88
C ARG A 96 16.37 22.20 8.95
N LEU A 97 16.27 20.94 8.56
CA LEU A 97 16.11 19.82 9.49
C LEU A 97 17.44 19.29 10.04
N LEU A 98 18.55 19.40 9.29
CA LEU A 98 19.87 18.88 9.67
C LEU A 98 20.32 19.23 11.10
N PRO A 99 20.15 20.47 11.61
CA PRO A 99 20.52 20.82 12.99
C PRO A 99 19.78 20.03 14.09
N HIS A 100 18.66 19.38 13.76
CA HIS A 100 17.84 18.60 14.69
C HIS A 100 18.10 17.09 14.59
N THR A 101 19.07 16.66 13.78
CA THR A 101 19.37 15.24 13.52
C THR A 101 20.60 14.75 14.27
N GLY A 102 20.87 13.43 14.24
CA GLY A 102 22.06 12.83 14.86
C GLY A 102 21.85 12.20 16.24
N HIS A 103 20.66 12.35 16.82
CA HIS A 103 20.31 11.80 18.14
C HIS A 103 19.74 10.37 18.10
N ALA A 104 20.01 9.60 17.04
CA ALA A 104 19.50 8.25 16.85
C ALA A 104 20.64 7.27 16.55
N MET A 105 20.56 6.07 17.13
CA MET A 105 21.43 4.94 16.77
C MET A 105 21.00 4.37 15.42
N ARG A 106 21.93 4.25 14.48
CA ARG A 106 21.69 3.68 13.14
C ARG A 106 22.27 2.26 13.11
N ILE A 107 21.43 1.25 12.92
CA ILE A 107 21.81 -0.17 12.87
C ILE A 107 21.53 -0.69 11.46
N GLY A 108 22.57 -1.17 10.77
CA GLY A 108 22.43 -1.87 9.49
C GLY A 108 22.25 -3.37 9.71
N ILE A 109 21.18 -3.93 9.16
CA ILE A 109 20.89 -5.37 9.23
C ILE A 109 20.95 -5.93 7.81
N THR A 110 21.60 -7.08 7.63
CA THR A 110 21.76 -7.77 6.35
C THR A 110 21.71 -9.28 6.56
N GLY A 111 21.38 -10.04 5.51
CA GLY A 111 21.24 -11.49 5.53
C GLY A 111 20.68 -12.01 4.21
N VAL A 112 20.80 -13.32 3.99
CA VAL A 112 20.12 -13.99 2.88
C VAL A 112 18.61 -14.12 3.18
N PRO A 113 17.73 -14.27 2.17
CA PRO A 113 16.31 -14.51 2.42
C PRO A 113 16.09 -15.71 3.35
N GLY A 114 15.42 -15.48 4.48
CA GLY A 114 15.11 -16.52 5.49
C GLY A 114 16.03 -16.57 6.72
N ALA A 115 16.99 -15.65 6.86
CA ALA A 115 17.80 -15.47 8.07
C ALA A 115 17.01 -14.89 9.27
#